data_AF-A0A2J6Q843-F1
#
_entry.id   AF-A0A2J6Q843-F1
#
_cell.length_a   1.000
_cell.length_b   1.000
_cell.length_c   1.000
_cell.angle_alpha   90.00
_cell.angle_beta   90.00
_cell.angle_gamma   90.00
#
_symmetry.space_group_name_H-M   'P 1'
#
loop_
_entity.id
_entity.type
_entity.pdbx_description
1 polymer ?
#
loop_
_entity_poly.entity_id
_entity_poly.type
_entity_poly.pdbx_seq_one_letter_code
_entity_poly.pdbx_strand_id
1 'polypeptide(L)'
;MAQRLKIHQCWRTPRASLVLQPTNAIIQFTRFYTCSRTTPYRFLIIDALDESEESHRQDMIQMFRKASLRHPSWPITFKIFLTSRPSPKIEQGLQGRPTIVLEYETQKAIIEYVNNETKRIATTILHCDHNELAFVSSYLIKWAEGVFVWVRLVLIELDERATEGFCSVAELEALLLSIPKDLRQLYERIMTKIQGSLPQAIRECQTVFRWVAFSPRPLSIEEMLEVFAASACTCSQLSGTELKRRRVRNTEDMRRRLISFCGNLVEVRRGTVQFIHTSVREYLLESVHDKHMSLVRGESLFEIAALCNDYVKCFQDMIRQISHTFENEETTLEEASPTSDASRYACLIDQLVLLRFTFGCEKEFLLTLDHELRTRGRGQRLRYTMSSACTSMRPALIDAILGGKVGLLDRLILYPDQINVLYEVPFDKDGFNRTLMASEGASKDDYHATLLHMMAFLDTTWALDIFDLLHKHGASPNFQDHFGQTPLHTAVRAGAWMYTQLCDIVHRRSLPTVKMGLLIHKLRS
;
A
#
# COMPACT_ATOMS: atom_id res chain seq x y z
N MET A 1 -16.86 3.90 -10.14
CA MET A 1 -17.81 3.31 -9.16
C MET A 1 -17.33 1.92 -8.81
N ALA A 2 -17.56 1.47 -7.56
CA ALA A 2 -16.97 0.33 -6.85
C ALA A 2 -15.74 0.67 -5.97
N GLN A 3 -15.96 1.48 -4.92
CA GLN A 3 -15.11 1.44 -3.73
C GLN A 3 -15.65 0.35 -2.79
N ARG A 4 -14.76 -0.56 -2.38
CA ARG A 4 -15.10 -1.77 -1.63
C ARG A 4 -15.13 -1.50 -0.12
N LEU A 5 -16.15 -2.03 0.55
CA LEU A 5 -16.23 -2.15 2.01
C LEU A 5 -14.95 -2.80 2.57
N LYS A 6 -14.21 -2.06 3.40
CA LYS A 6 -13.06 -2.57 4.16
C LYS A 6 -13.55 -3.09 5.52
N ILE A 7 -13.53 -4.41 5.70
CA ILE A 7 -13.73 -5.04 7.01
C ILE A 7 -12.38 -5.10 7.71
N HIS A 8 -12.17 -4.28 8.74
CA HIS A 8 -10.93 -4.30 9.53
C HIS A 8 -11.00 -5.34 10.66
N GLN A 9 -10.06 -6.29 10.66
CA GLN A 9 -9.83 -7.26 11.74
C GLN A 9 -8.96 -6.64 12.83
N CYS A 10 -9.36 -6.73 14.10
CA CYS A 10 -8.55 -6.29 15.24
C CYS A 10 -7.80 -7.49 15.88
N TRP A 11 -6.55 -7.66 15.45
CA TRP A 11 -5.36 -8.28 16.08
C TRP A 11 -5.01 -9.79 16.03
N ARG A 12 -3.72 -9.97 15.64
CA ARG A 12 -2.77 -11.11 15.69
C ARG A 12 -2.92 -12.27 14.70
N THR A 13 -2.96 -11.97 13.40
CA THR A 13 -2.25 -12.69 12.30
C THR A 13 -2.43 -11.93 10.99
N PRO A 14 -1.43 -11.86 10.09
CA PRO A 14 -1.52 -11.05 8.87
C PRO A 14 -2.20 -11.78 7.70
N ARG A 15 -2.93 -10.99 6.91
CA ARG A 15 -3.35 -11.20 5.50
C ARG A 15 -4.49 -12.20 5.21
N ALA A 16 -5.70 -11.64 5.05
CA ALA A 16 -6.61 -12.03 3.98
C ALA A 16 -7.56 -10.86 3.65
N SER A 17 -7.25 -10.11 2.60
CA SER A 17 -8.20 -9.18 1.98
C SER A 17 -9.14 -9.99 1.09
N LEU A 18 -10.28 -10.45 1.61
CA LEU A 18 -11.28 -11.15 0.81
C LEU A 18 -12.19 -10.14 0.12
N VAL A 19 -12.09 -10.08 -1.20
CA VAL A 19 -13.05 -9.41 -2.07
C VAL A 19 -14.15 -10.43 -2.36
N LEU A 20 -15.31 -10.27 -1.73
CA LEU A 20 -16.46 -11.14 -1.97
C LEU A 20 -17.72 -10.27 -2.15
N GLN A 21 -18.64 -10.73 -3.00
CA GLN A 21 -19.98 -10.15 -3.17
C GLN A 21 -20.69 -10.11 -1.79
N PRO A 22 -21.36 -9.01 -1.40
CA PRO A 22 -21.73 -8.72 -0.01
C PRO A 22 -22.50 -9.84 0.71
N THR A 23 -23.39 -10.53 0.00
CA THR A 23 -24.29 -11.55 0.54
C THR A 23 -23.61 -12.91 0.76
N ASN A 24 -22.73 -13.34 -0.13
CA ASN A 24 -22.00 -14.62 0.01
C ASN A 24 -20.73 -14.48 0.87
N ALA A 25 -20.15 -13.29 0.91
CA ALA A 25 -18.97 -12.96 1.71
C ALA A 25 -19.19 -13.29 3.18
N ILE A 26 -20.25 -12.73 3.75
CA ILE A 26 -20.48 -12.73 5.18
C ILE A 26 -21.04 -14.06 5.63
N ILE A 27 -21.83 -14.76 4.79
CA ILE A 27 -22.29 -16.14 5.07
C ILE A 27 -21.10 -17.11 5.10
N GLN A 28 -20.17 -17.04 4.15
CA GLN A 28 -18.94 -17.85 4.19
C GLN A 28 -18.03 -17.45 5.36
N PHE A 29 -17.93 -16.15 5.66
CA PHE A 29 -17.17 -15.63 6.82
C PHE A 29 -17.77 -16.13 8.14
N THR A 30 -19.10 -16.15 8.29
CA THR A 30 -19.78 -16.72 9.46
C THR A 30 -19.57 -18.22 9.60
N ARG A 31 -19.52 -18.97 8.49
CA ARG A 31 -19.25 -20.43 8.51
C ARG A 31 -17.82 -20.78 8.90
N PHE A 32 -16.83 -19.94 8.58
CA PHE A 32 -15.42 -20.21 8.89
C PHE A 32 -15.07 -19.95 10.37
N TYR A 33 -15.73 -18.97 11.01
CA TYR A 33 -15.42 -18.55 12.39
C TYR A 33 -16.27 -19.17 13.49
N THR A 34 -17.22 -20.06 13.15
CA THR A 34 -17.98 -20.88 14.11
C THR A 34 -17.16 -21.99 14.79
N CYS A 35 -15.90 -22.19 14.41
CA CYS A 35 -15.05 -23.28 14.93
C CYS A 35 -14.19 -22.93 16.17
N SER A 36 -14.21 -21.68 16.66
CA SER A 36 -13.43 -21.27 17.84
C SER A 36 -14.31 -21.21 19.10
N ARG A 37 -14.12 -22.21 19.99
CA ARG A 37 -14.89 -22.46 21.22
C ARG A 37 -14.64 -21.48 22.39
N THR A 38 -13.79 -20.47 22.24
CA THR A 38 -13.25 -19.74 23.41
C THR A 38 -13.87 -18.38 23.70
N THR A 39 -14.65 -17.78 22.78
CA THR A 39 -15.29 -16.47 23.03
C THR A 39 -16.69 -16.36 22.40
N PRO A 40 -17.75 -16.03 23.18
CA PRO A 40 -19.14 -15.98 22.71
C PRO A 40 -19.48 -14.71 21.91
N TYR A 41 -18.54 -13.77 21.79
CA TYR A 41 -18.73 -12.51 21.08
C TYR A 41 -17.77 -12.39 19.89
N ARG A 42 -18.27 -11.82 18.79
CA ARG A 42 -17.48 -11.40 17.63
C ARG A 42 -17.78 -9.94 17.33
N PHE A 43 -16.74 -9.12 17.18
CA PHE A 43 -16.90 -7.72 16.83
C PHE A 43 -16.76 -7.55 15.31
N LEU A 44 -17.70 -6.86 14.69
CA LEU A 44 -17.68 -6.51 13.29
C LEU A 44 -17.66 -4.98 13.18
N ILE A 45 -16.58 -4.43 12.65
CA ILE A 45 -16.42 -3.00 12.39
C ILE A 45 -16.57 -2.80 10.89
N ILE A 46 -17.56 -2.00 10.51
CA ILE A 46 -17.87 -1.68 9.12
C ILE A 46 -17.69 -0.20 8.96
N ASP A 47 -16.68 0.16 8.19
CA ASP A 47 -16.34 1.54 7.93
C ASP A 47 -17.01 2.03 6.63
N ALA A 48 -17.62 3.22 6.70
CA ALA A 48 -18.27 3.94 5.60
C ALA A 48 -19.33 3.12 4.83
N LEU A 49 -20.43 2.76 5.51
CA LEU A 49 -21.54 2.02 4.89
C LEU A 49 -22.19 2.79 3.73
N ASP A 50 -22.14 4.12 3.74
CA ASP A 50 -22.64 4.99 2.67
C ASP A 50 -21.87 4.89 1.35
N GLU A 51 -20.64 4.37 1.36
CA GLU A 51 -19.84 4.12 0.14
C GLU A 51 -20.24 2.83 -0.59
N SER A 52 -21.15 2.05 0.00
CA SER A 52 -21.65 0.84 -0.63
C SER A 52 -22.56 1.12 -1.83
N GLU A 53 -22.62 0.18 -2.78
CA GLU A 53 -23.56 0.25 -3.89
C GLU A 53 -25.00 0.37 -3.38
N GLU A 54 -25.71 1.38 -3.87
CA GLU A 54 -27.08 1.69 -3.46
C GLU A 54 -28.02 0.48 -3.63
N SER A 55 -27.82 -0.32 -4.68
CA SER A 55 -28.59 -1.54 -4.97
C SER A 55 -28.49 -2.60 -3.88
N HIS A 56 -27.35 -2.70 -3.18
CA HIS A 56 -27.08 -3.76 -2.19
C HIS A 56 -27.13 -3.26 -0.74
N ARG A 57 -27.19 -1.94 -0.54
CA ARG A 57 -27.09 -1.31 0.78
C ARG A 57 -28.18 -1.75 1.74
N GLN A 58 -29.43 -1.80 1.27
CA GLN A 58 -30.57 -2.20 2.09
C GLN A 58 -30.48 -3.67 2.52
N ASP A 59 -30.07 -4.56 1.62
CA ASP A 59 -29.87 -5.99 1.94
C ASP A 59 -28.79 -6.18 3.00
N MET A 60 -27.69 -5.42 2.89
CA MET A 60 -26.63 -5.44 3.90
C MET A 60 -27.11 -4.94 5.25
N ILE A 61 -27.84 -3.82 5.30
CA ILE A 61 -28.41 -3.29 6.55
C ILE A 61 -29.31 -4.35 7.20
N GLN A 62 -30.20 -4.98 6.44
CA GLN A 62 -31.08 -6.03 6.94
C GLN A 62 -30.29 -7.24 7.46
N MET A 63 -29.25 -7.64 6.74
CA MET A 63 -28.37 -8.72 7.16
C MET A 63 -27.62 -8.38 8.45
N PHE A 64 -27.06 -7.17 8.60
CA PHE A 64 -26.42 -6.74 9.85
C PHE A 64 -27.40 -6.71 11.02
N ARG A 65 -28.65 -6.25 10.77
CA ARG A 65 -29.72 -6.31 11.77
C ARG A 65 -29.95 -7.76 12.21
N LYS A 66 -30.09 -8.70 11.27
CA LYS A 66 -30.28 -10.13 11.59
C LYS A 66 -29.08 -10.72 12.33
N ALA A 67 -27.86 -10.44 11.89
CA ALA A 67 -26.62 -10.95 12.50
C ALA A 67 -26.40 -10.42 13.93
N SER A 68 -26.84 -9.20 14.22
CA SER A 68 -26.75 -8.61 15.57
C SER A 68 -27.72 -9.22 16.58
N LEU A 69 -28.73 -9.96 16.13
CA LEU A 69 -29.67 -10.64 17.01
C LEU A 69 -29.07 -11.97 17.48
N ARG A 70 -29.23 -12.28 18.77
CA ARG A 70 -28.79 -13.56 19.33
C ARG A 70 -29.67 -14.67 18.75
N HIS A 71 -29.10 -15.55 17.94
CA HIS A 71 -29.82 -16.69 17.40
C HIS A 71 -29.70 -17.91 18.34
N PRO A 72 -30.80 -18.61 18.70
CA PRO A 72 -30.75 -19.72 19.66
C PRO A 72 -29.81 -20.87 19.28
N SER A 73 -29.67 -21.14 17.98
CA SER A 73 -28.82 -22.22 17.48
C SER A 73 -27.37 -21.82 17.24
N TRP A 74 -26.98 -20.56 17.50
CA TRP A 74 -25.61 -20.08 17.26
C TRP A 74 -24.92 -19.76 18.59
N PRO A 75 -23.74 -20.34 18.88
CA PRO A 75 -23.01 -20.08 20.12
C PRO A 75 -22.32 -18.69 20.15
N ILE A 76 -22.49 -17.88 19.11
CA ILE A 76 -21.77 -16.64 18.87
C ILE A 76 -22.77 -15.49 18.70
N THR A 77 -22.49 -14.37 19.35
CA THR A 77 -23.21 -13.09 19.18
C THR A 77 -22.32 -12.07 18.47
N PHE A 78 -22.82 -11.47 17.40
CA PHE A 78 -22.10 -10.38 16.71
C PHE A 78 -22.40 -9.03 17.36
N LYS A 79 -21.35 -8.31 17.77
CA LYS A 79 -21.40 -6.90 18.14
C LYS A 79 -20.93 -6.09 16.95
N ILE A 80 -21.84 -5.32 16.36
CA ILE A 80 -21.58 -4.64 15.09
C ILE A 80 -21.46 -3.13 15.36
N PHE A 81 -20.38 -2.53 14.88
CA PHE A 81 -20.16 -1.09 14.85
C PHE A 81 -20.12 -0.63 13.39
N LEU A 82 -20.97 0.33 13.04
CA LEU A 82 -21.12 0.86 11.69
C LEU A 82 -20.75 2.34 11.70
N THR A 83 -19.97 2.81 10.74
CA THR A 83 -19.81 4.23 10.45
C THR A 83 -20.50 4.57 9.13
N SER A 84 -21.05 5.77 9.03
CA SER A 84 -21.71 6.28 7.82
C SER A 84 -21.78 7.80 7.88
N ARG A 85 -21.71 8.46 6.73
CA ARG A 85 -22.20 9.85 6.61
C ARG A 85 -23.71 9.92 6.84
N PRO A 86 -24.26 11.09 7.21
CA PRO A 86 -25.70 11.28 7.34
C PRO A 86 -26.42 10.84 6.06
N SER A 87 -27.37 9.93 6.19
CA SER A 87 -28.09 9.35 5.07
C SER A 87 -29.45 8.87 5.54
N PRO A 88 -30.55 9.53 5.11
CA PRO A 88 -31.89 9.19 5.56
C PRO A 88 -32.24 7.70 5.35
N LYS A 89 -31.74 7.09 4.28
CA LYS A 89 -31.98 5.67 3.97
C LYS A 89 -31.26 4.73 4.94
N ILE A 90 -30.05 5.08 5.38
CA ILE A 90 -29.27 4.30 6.35
C ILE A 90 -29.87 4.48 7.74
N GLU A 91 -30.20 5.72 8.11
CA GLU A 91 -30.85 6.06 9.38
C GLU A 91 -32.19 5.35 9.54
N GLN A 92 -33.03 5.38 8.50
CA GLN A 92 -34.29 4.62 8.47
C GLN A 92 -34.02 3.12 8.57
N GLY A 93 -33.04 2.61 7.81
CA GLY A 93 -32.65 1.20 7.84
C GLY A 93 -32.12 0.74 9.20
N LEU A 94 -31.54 1.62 10.00
CA LEU A 94 -30.98 1.34 11.33
C LEU A 94 -31.83 1.88 12.49
N GLN A 95 -33.05 2.33 12.21
CA GLN A 95 -33.94 2.90 13.21
C GLN A 95 -34.12 1.96 14.41
N GLY A 96 -34.04 2.54 15.61
CA GLY A 96 -34.15 1.83 16.89
C GLY A 96 -32.83 1.20 17.39
N ARG A 97 -31.71 1.45 16.72
CA ARG A 97 -30.37 1.05 17.21
C ARG A 97 -29.66 2.22 17.90
N PRO A 98 -28.72 1.94 18.83
CA PRO A 98 -27.87 2.99 19.39
C PRO A 98 -27.08 3.67 18.28
N THR A 99 -27.19 5.00 18.21
CA THR A 99 -26.53 5.83 17.20
C THR A 99 -25.77 6.93 17.92
N ILE A 100 -24.52 7.14 17.51
CA ILE A 100 -23.68 8.25 17.98
C ILE A 100 -23.53 9.21 16.81
N VAL A 101 -24.00 10.44 16.99
CA VAL A 101 -23.79 11.52 16.01
C VAL A 101 -22.56 12.29 16.45
N LEU A 102 -21.43 12.06 15.75
CA LEU A 102 -20.13 12.61 16.15
C LEU A 102 -20.11 14.15 16.23
N GLU A 103 -20.91 14.83 15.41
CA GLU A 103 -21.00 16.29 15.40
C GLU A 103 -21.40 16.89 16.76
N TYR A 104 -22.23 16.18 17.52
CA TYR A 104 -22.65 16.61 18.87
C TYR A 104 -21.60 16.28 19.94
N GLU A 105 -20.73 15.31 19.68
CA GLU A 105 -19.69 14.87 20.62
C GLU A 105 -18.38 15.66 20.44
N THR A 106 -18.17 16.32 19.30
CA THR A 106 -16.94 17.06 19.00
C THR A 106 -16.89 18.46 19.60
N GLN A 107 -18.03 19.05 19.99
CA GLN A 107 -18.11 20.45 20.41
C GLN A 107 -17.15 20.80 21.55
N LYS A 108 -17.08 19.97 22.59
CA LYS A 108 -16.17 20.22 23.73
C LYS A 108 -14.71 20.21 23.30
N ALA A 109 -14.33 19.27 22.44
CA ALA A 109 -12.97 19.15 21.94
C ALA A 109 -12.62 20.30 20.99
N ILE A 110 -13.57 20.81 20.20
CA ILE A 110 -13.39 22.00 19.37
C ILE A 110 -13.14 23.23 20.24
N ILE A 111 -13.95 23.43 21.29
CA ILE A 111 -13.78 24.56 22.23
C ILE A 111 -12.38 24.51 22.87
N GLU A 112 -11.99 23.34 23.38
CA GLU A 112 -10.67 23.15 23.98
C GLU A 112 -9.54 23.40 22.98
N TYR A 113 -9.65 22.88 21.76
CA TYR A 113 -8.66 23.07 20.69
C TYR A 113 -8.53 24.56 20.29
N VAL A 114 -9.66 25.24 20.04
CA VAL A 114 -9.68 26.66 19.67
C VAL A 114 -9.06 27.52 20.77
N ASN A 115 -9.45 27.31 22.03
CA ASN A 115 -8.92 28.08 23.15
C ASN A 115 -7.41 27.86 23.32
N ASN A 116 -6.92 26.63 23.15
CA ASN A 116 -5.50 26.33 23.23
C ASN A 116 -4.70 26.98 22.10
N GLU A 117 -5.19 26.92 20.85
CA GLU A 117 -4.49 27.50 19.70
C GLU A 117 -4.53 29.03 19.69
N THR A 118 -5.67 29.65 20.01
CA THR A 118 -5.76 31.11 20.13
C THR A 118 -4.91 31.62 21.29
N LYS A 119 -4.87 30.90 22.42
CA LYS A 119 -3.93 31.21 23.50
C LYS A 119 -2.48 31.13 23.02
N ARG A 120 -2.11 30.10 22.27
CA ARG A 120 -0.77 29.96 21.69
C ARG A 120 -0.42 31.14 20.77
N ILE A 121 -1.33 31.55 19.88
CA ILE A 121 -1.11 32.70 18.99
C ILE A 121 -0.93 33.99 19.80
N ALA A 122 -1.82 34.24 20.77
CA ALA A 122 -1.73 35.42 21.64
C ALA A 122 -0.40 35.47 22.41
N THR A 123 -0.01 34.39 23.08
CA THR A 123 1.16 34.41 23.98
C THR A 123 2.48 34.30 23.25
N THR A 124 2.56 33.45 22.22
CA THR A 124 3.83 33.06 21.59
C THR A 124 4.18 33.92 20.39
N ILE A 125 3.18 34.49 19.70
CA ILE A 125 3.39 35.24 18.45
C ILE A 125 3.09 36.73 18.65
N LEU A 126 1.91 37.07 19.17
CA LEU A 126 1.48 38.48 19.34
C LEU A 126 1.97 39.11 20.64
N HIS A 127 2.31 38.29 21.64
CA HIS A 127 2.69 38.72 22.98
C HIS A 127 1.63 39.63 23.67
N CYS A 128 0.35 39.27 23.53
CA CYS A 128 -0.79 39.99 24.11
C CYS A 128 -1.61 39.13 25.10
N ASP A 129 -2.60 39.71 25.77
CA ASP A 129 -3.50 38.96 26.65
C ASP A 129 -4.42 38.06 25.82
N HIS A 130 -4.61 36.80 26.23
CA HIS A 130 -5.46 35.86 25.49
C HIS A 130 -6.91 36.35 25.33
N ASN A 131 -7.42 37.16 26.27
CA ASN A 131 -8.76 37.74 26.17
C ASN A 131 -8.90 38.71 24.99
N GLU A 132 -7.80 39.27 24.48
CA GLU A 132 -7.84 40.09 23.26
C GLU A 132 -8.26 39.27 22.03
N LEU A 133 -8.07 37.94 22.03
CA LEU A 133 -8.54 37.03 20.99
C LEU A 133 -9.88 36.35 21.32
N ALA A 134 -10.66 36.89 22.27
CA ALA A 134 -11.96 36.33 22.66
C ALA A 134 -12.96 36.31 21.49
N PHE A 135 -12.94 37.34 20.63
CA PHE A 135 -13.77 37.39 19.44
C PHE A 135 -13.39 36.28 18.45
N VAL A 136 -12.09 36.12 18.16
CA VAL A 136 -11.57 35.06 17.28
C VAL A 136 -12.01 33.68 17.79
N SER A 137 -11.83 33.43 19.08
CA SER A 137 -12.22 32.17 19.71
C SER A 137 -13.72 31.90 19.58
N SER A 138 -14.55 32.89 19.92
CA SER A 138 -16.01 32.77 19.85
C SER A 138 -16.51 32.57 18.42
N TYR A 139 -15.90 33.25 17.44
CA TYR A 139 -16.25 33.13 16.04
C TYR A 139 -15.91 31.74 15.50
N LEU A 140 -14.71 31.22 15.79
CA LEU A 140 -14.30 29.88 15.38
C LEU A 140 -15.20 28.79 15.97
N ILE A 141 -15.53 28.89 17.26
CA ILE A 141 -16.42 27.91 17.94
C ILE A 141 -17.82 27.94 17.31
N LYS A 142 -18.35 29.12 17.01
CA LYS A 142 -19.68 29.29 16.43
C LYS A 142 -19.81 28.68 15.03
N TRP A 143 -18.79 28.89 14.18
CA TRP A 143 -18.82 28.48 12.77
C TRP A 143 -18.14 27.14 12.50
N ALA A 144 -17.61 26.48 13.53
CA ALA A 144 -17.06 25.15 13.38
C ALA A 144 -18.11 24.14 12.89
N GLU A 145 -19.38 24.30 13.29
CA GLU A 145 -20.49 23.39 12.94
C GLU A 145 -20.10 21.89 13.07
N GLY A 146 -19.33 21.58 14.13
CA GLY A 146 -18.80 20.24 14.40
C GLY A 146 -17.67 19.75 13.46
N VAL A 147 -17.30 20.52 12.44
CA VAL A 147 -16.26 20.22 11.43
C VAL A 147 -14.89 20.77 11.86
N PHE A 148 -14.07 19.91 12.46
CA PHE A 148 -12.70 20.23 12.88
C PHE A 148 -11.79 20.75 11.77
N VAL A 149 -11.99 20.30 10.54
CA VAL A 149 -11.11 20.61 9.40
C VAL A 149 -11.17 22.09 9.05
N TRP A 150 -12.37 22.70 9.10
CA TRP A 150 -12.53 24.12 8.83
C TRP A 150 -11.76 24.94 9.88
N VAL A 151 -11.98 24.66 11.17
CA VAL A 151 -11.28 25.33 12.28
C VAL A 151 -9.76 25.23 12.14
N ARG A 152 -9.24 24.04 11.83
CA ARG A 152 -7.80 23.81 11.64
C ARG A 152 -7.24 24.65 10.50
N LEU A 153 -7.91 24.71 9.35
CA LEU A 153 -7.45 25.48 8.19
C LEU A 153 -7.49 26.99 8.43
N VAL A 154 -8.54 27.48 9.09
CA VAL A 154 -8.64 28.89 9.47
C VAL A 154 -7.53 29.27 10.44
N LEU A 155 -7.28 28.46 11.48
CA LEU A 155 -6.22 28.71 12.45
C LEU A 155 -4.83 28.73 11.81
N ILE A 156 -4.58 27.86 10.82
CA ILE A 156 -3.34 27.87 10.04
C ILE A 156 -3.18 29.22 9.31
N GLU A 157 -4.23 29.71 8.64
CA GLU A 157 -4.17 30.99 7.92
C GLU A 157 -3.96 32.17 8.88
N LEU A 158 -4.56 32.14 10.08
CA LEU A 158 -4.32 33.14 11.12
C LEU A 158 -2.89 33.08 11.69
N ASP A 159 -2.37 31.87 11.93
CA ASP A 159 -1.02 31.66 12.46
C ASP A 159 0.06 32.12 11.47
N GLU A 160 -0.11 31.78 10.18
CA GLU A 160 0.75 32.28 9.10
C GLU A 160 0.76 33.81 9.08
N ARG A 161 -0.42 34.45 9.12
CA ARG A 161 -0.52 35.92 9.13
C ARG A 161 0.10 36.54 10.38
N ALA A 162 -0.08 35.94 11.55
CA ALA A 162 0.52 36.43 12.79
C ALA A 162 2.06 36.32 12.74
N THR A 163 2.59 35.28 12.10
CA THR A 163 4.04 35.00 12.01
C THR A 163 4.77 35.90 11.00
N GLU A 164 4.07 36.43 9.99
CA GLU A 164 4.64 37.39 9.01
C GLU A 164 5.12 38.72 9.65
N GLY A 165 4.73 39.01 10.90
CA GLY A 165 5.16 40.17 11.69
C GLY A 165 4.19 41.36 11.67
N PHE A 166 4.14 42.11 12.79
CA PHE A 166 3.34 43.33 13.01
C PHE A 166 1.81 43.21 12.83
N CYS A 167 1.24 42.01 12.85
CA CYS A 167 -0.20 41.85 12.77
C CYS A 167 -0.87 42.28 14.08
N SER A 168 -1.66 43.34 14.03
CA SER A 168 -2.54 43.73 15.12
C SER A 168 -3.70 42.74 15.29
N VAL A 169 -4.31 42.71 16.47
CA VAL A 169 -5.52 41.91 16.74
C VAL A 169 -6.62 42.27 15.72
N ALA A 170 -6.80 43.56 15.41
CA ALA A 170 -7.79 44.03 14.44
C ALA A 170 -7.55 43.47 13.01
N GLU A 171 -6.28 43.33 12.60
CA GLU A 171 -5.95 42.72 11.30
C GLU A 171 -6.23 41.21 11.28
N LEU A 172 -6.03 40.50 12.39
CA LEU A 172 -6.43 39.10 12.50
C LEU A 172 -7.94 38.92 12.46
N GLU A 173 -8.69 39.79 13.13
CA GLU A 173 -10.15 39.79 13.09
C GLU A 173 -10.67 40.09 11.67
N ALA A 174 -10.08 41.06 10.98
CA ALA A 174 -10.40 41.37 9.60
C ALA A 174 -10.11 40.19 8.67
N LEU A 175 -8.97 39.52 8.85
CA LEU A 175 -8.63 38.30 8.11
C LEU A 175 -9.66 37.20 8.38
N LEU A 176 -9.99 36.93 9.64
CA LEU A 176 -10.98 35.93 10.04
C LEU A 176 -12.34 36.16 9.38
N LEU A 177 -12.81 37.41 9.34
CA LEU A 177 -14.07 37.80 8.70
C LEU A 177 -14.02 37.64 7.16
N SER A 178 -12.83 37.70 6.55
CA SER A 178 -12.67 37.48 5.11
C SER A 178 -12.69 36.00 4.70
N ILE A 179 -12.50 35.08 5.65
CA ILE A 179 -12.38 33.65 5.36
C ILE A 179 -13.79 33.04 5.17
N PRO A 180 -14.02 32.28 4.08
CA PRO A 180 -15.31 31.65 3.84
C PRO A 180 -15.70 30.65 4.95
N LYS A 181 -16.98 30.66 5.32
CA LYS A 181 -17.56 29.71 6.29
C LYS A 181 -17.80 28.33 5.66
N ASP A 182 -18.10 28.33 4.37
CA ASP A 182 -18.26 27.09 3.60
C ASP A 182 -16.89 26.46 3.32
N LEU A 183 -16.76 25.17 3.61
CA LEU A 183 -15.49 24.45 3.50
C LEU A 183 -15.01 24.33 2.04
N ARG A 184 -15.93 24.25 1.07
CA ARG A 184 -15.59 24.19 -0.34
C ARG A 184 -15.03 25.54 -0.82
N GLN A 185 -15.66 26.64 -0.45
CA GLN A 185 -15.13 27.99 -0.75
C GLN A 185 -13.78 28.23 -0.06
N LEU A 186 -13.57 27.69 1.14
CA LEU A 186 -12.26 27.72 1.81
C LEU A 186 -11.21 26.93 1.00
N TYR A 187 -11.55 25.76 0.46
CA TYR A 187 -10.65 25.04 -0.45
C TYR A 187 -10.35 25.83 -1.72
N GLU A 188 -11.34 26.48 -2.33
CA GLU A 188 -11.14 27.35 -3.50
C GLU A 188 -10.14 28.47 -3.18
N ARG A 189 -10.30 29.16 -2.04
CA ARG A 189 -9.35 30.17 -1.55
C ARG A 189 -7.93 29.62 -1.42
N ILE A 190 -7.76 28.43 -0.82
CA ILE A 190 -6.44 27.79 -0.66
C ILE A 190 -5.86 27.41 -2.03
N MET A 191 -6.65 26.88 -2.95
CA MET A 191 -6.18 26.53 -4.30
C MET A 191 -5.74 27.77 -5.08
N THR A 192 -6.46 28.89 -4.98
CA THR A 192 -6.05 30.16 -5.61
C THR A 192 -4.71 30.65 -5.07
N LYS A 193 -4.45 30.53 -3.76
CA LYS A 193 -3.13 30.83 -3.18
C LYS A 193 -2.02 29.93 -3.75
N ILE A 194 -2.29 28.63 -3.86
CA ILE A 194 -1.35 27.68 -4.47
C ILE A 194 -1.08 28.06 -5.94
N GLN A 195 -2.09 28.46 -6.70
CA GLN A 195 -1.94 28.91 -8.09
C GLN A 195 -1.13 30.21 -8.24
N GLY A 196 -1.12 31.06 -7.21
CA GLY A 196 -0.27 32.26 -7.17
C GLY A 196 1.20 31.96 -6.87
N SER A 197 1.56 30.71 -6.57
CA SER A 197 2.93 30.30 -6.24
C SER A 197 3.81 30.11 -7.49
N LEU A 198 5.12 29.91 -7.28
CA LEU A 198 6.05 29.61 -8.38
C LEU A 198 5.60 28.39 -9.20
N PRO A 199 5.81 28.36 -10.53
CA PRO A 199 5.38 27.24 -11.38
C PRO A 199 5.89 25.87 -10.94
N GLN A 200 7.07 25.82 -10.31
CA GLN A 200 7.60 24.59 -9.73
C GLN A 200 6.78 24.09 -8.54
N ALA A 201 6.38 24.98 -7.62
CA ALA A 201 5.57 24.63 -6.46
C ALA A 201 4.18 24.11 -6.89
N ILE A 202 3.60 24.70 -7.94
CA ILE A 202 2.32 24.24 -8.51
C ILE A 202 2.46 22.81 -9.05
N ARG A 203 3.49 22.52 -9.86
CA ARG A 203 3.73 21.17 -10.41
C ARG A 203 3.96 20.13 -9.31
N GLU A 204 4.73 20.50 -8.29
CA GLU A 204 5.01 19.62 -7.16
C GLU A 204 3.74 19.35 -6.33
N CYS A 205 2.92 20.37 -6.08
CA CYS A 205 1.63 20.23 -5.41
C CYS A 205 0.68 19.31 -6.20
N GLN A 206 0.56 19.52 -7.51
CA GLN A 206 -0.21 18.63 -8.40
C GLN A 206 0.29 17.19 -8.34
N THR A 207 1.61 16.99 -8.30
CA THR A 207 2.22 15.67 -8.14
C THR A 207 1.80 15.04 -6.81
N VAL A 208 1.93 15.75 -5.68
CA VAL A 208 1.50 15.24 -4.37
C VAL A 208 0.04 14.85 -4.40
N PHE A 209 -0.84 15.75 -4.83
CA PHE A 209 -2.28 15.52 -4.83
C PHE A 209 -2.65 14.32 -5.69
N ARG A 210 -2.03 14.19 -6.87
CA ARG A 210 -2.19 13.05 -7.76
C ARG A 210 -1.78 11.73 -7.09
N TRP A 211 -0.60 11.69 -6.51
CA TRP A 211 -0.08 10.46 -5.90
C TRP A 211 -0.88 10.07 -4.65
N VAL A 212 -1.20 11.02 -3.77
CA VAL A 212 -2.03 10.79 -2.58
C VAL A 212 -3.47 10.40 -2.98
N ALA A 213 -4.00 10.96 -4.06
CA ALA A 213 -5.33 10.62 -4.54
C ALA A 213 -5.40 9.24 -5.24
N PHE A 214 -4.47 8.88 -6.11
CA PHE A 214 -4.68 7.72 -7.00
C PHE A 214 -3.79 6.53 -6.73
N SER A 215 -2.88 6.62 -5.76
CA SER A 215 -2.05 5.48 -5.40
C SER A 215 -2.88 4.37 -4.74
N PRO A 216 -2.58 3.09 -5.04
CA PRO A 216 -3.36 1.95 -4.54
C PRO A 216 -3.23 1.76 -3.03
N ARG A 217 -2.15 2.30 -2.45
CA ARG A 217 -1.93 2.41 -1.02
C ARG A 217 -1.33 3.77 -0.68
N PRO A 218 -1.45 4.23 0.58
CA PRO A 218 -0.70 5.38 1.06
C PRO A 218 0.80 5.20 0.81
N LEU A 219 1.45 6.28 0.37
CA LEU A 219 2.89 6.32 0.23
C LEU A 219 3.54 6.66 1.58
N SER A 220 4.68 6.04 1.86
CA SER A 220 5.59 6.52 2.89
C SER A 220 6.19 7.88 2.49
N ILE A 221 6.70 8.63 3.46
CA ILE A 221 7.39 9.89 3.17
C ILE A 221 8.69 9.64 2.38
N GLU A 222 9.34 8.50 2.59
CA GLU A 222 10.52 8.06 1.84
C GLU A 222 10.21 7.78 0.37
N GLU A 223 9.07 7.16 0.07
CA GLU A 223 8.61 6.99 -1.30
C GLU A 223 8.23 8.35 -1.93
N MET A 224 7.62 9.25 -1.16
CA MET A 224 7.26 10.59 -1.64
C MET A 224 8.48 11.45 -1.97
N LEU A 225 9.56 11.35 -1.18
CA LEU A 225 10.87 11.96 -1.49
C LEU A 225 11.36 11.58 -2.89
N GLU A 226 11.18 10.31 -3.22
CA GLU A 226 11.64 9.75 -4.47
C GLU A 226 10.73 10.09 -5.66
N VAL A 227 9.42 10.11 -5.43
CA VAL A 227 8.44 10.65 -6.39
C VAL A 227 8.83 12.09 -6.78
N PHE A 228 9.17 12.95 -5.81
CA PHE A 228 9.58 14.33 -6.10
C PHE A 228 10.86 14.39 -6.94
N ALA A 229 11.88 13.62 -6.56
CA ALA A 229 13.13 13.58 -7.30
C ALA A 229 12.93 13.09 -8.74
N ALA A 230 12.12 12.04 -8.92
CA ALA A 230 11.84 11.45 -10.21
C ALA A 230 10.96 12.35 -11.09
N SER A 231 9.92 12.98 -10.55
CA SER A 231 9.04 13.91 -11.26
C SER A 231 9.77 15.18 -11.73
N ALA A 232 10.86 15.54 -11.06
CA ALA A 232 11.70 16.67 -11.46
C ALA A 232 12.69 16.33 -12.59
N CYS A 233 12.83 15.05 -12.97
CA CYS A 233 13.64 14.62 -14.10
C CYS A 233 12.82 14.62 -15.40
N THR A 234 13.49 14.86 -16.53
CA THR A 234 12.92 14.47 -17.82
C THR A 234 13.17 12.97 -18.05
N CYS A 235 12.30 12.30 -18.83
CA CYS A 235 12.35 10.85 -19.06
C CYS A 235 13.74 10.35 -19.54
N SER A 236 14.48 11.16 -20.30
CA SER A 236 15.84 10.85 -20.78
C SER A 236 16.96 11.07 -19.75
N GLN A 237 16.65 11.65 -18.59
CA GLN A 237 17.63 12.02 -17.56
C GLN A 237 17.48 11.17 -16.28
N LEU A 238 16.47 10.31 -16.17
CA LEU A 238 16.26 9.54 -14.95
C LEU A 238 17.40 8.52 -14.75
N SER A 239 18.32 8.84 -13.85
CA SER A 239 19.45 7.99 -13.46
C SER A 239 19.64 8.05 -11.94
N GLY A 240 20.34 7.07 -11.38
CA GLY A 240 20.65 7.05 -9.94
C GLY A 240 21.38 8.33 -9.47
N THR A 241 22.19 8.96 -10.32
CA THR A 241 22.92 10.20 -9.98
C THR A 241 22.04 11.44 -10.03
N GLU A 242 21.10 11.54 -10.98
CA GLU A 242 20.13 12.64 -11.03
C GLU A 242 19.12 12.54 -9.88
N LEU A 243 18.65 11.33 -9.56
CA LEU A 243 17.79 11.10 -8.40
C LEU A 243 18.47 11.59 -7.12
N LYS A 244 19.73 11.20 -6.88
CA LYS A 244 20.50 11.66 -5.70
C LYS A 244 20.66 13.19 -5.65
N ARG A 245 20.85 13.85 -6.79
CA ARG A 245 21.01 15.33 -6.87
C ARG A 245 19.71 16.09 -6.60
N ARG A 246 18.56 15.53 -7.00
CA ARG A 246 17.24 16.18 -6.90
C ARG A 246 16.47 15.78 -5.64
N ARG A 247 16.87 14.70 -4.97
CA ARG A 247 16.23 14.21 -3.74
C ARG A 247 16.34 15.27 -2.65
N VAL A 248 15.21 15.55 -1.99
CA VAL A 248 15.19 16.38 -0.79
C VAL A 248 16.00 15.67 0.30
N ARG A 249 16.77 16.45 1.08
CA ARG A 249 17.86 15.93 1.93
C ARG A 249 17.40 14.90 2.97
N ASN A 250 16.24 15.11 3.55
CA ASN A 250 15.69 14.29 4.60
C ASN A 250 14.16 14.41 4.65
N THR A 251 13.55 13.59 5.50
CA THR A 251 12.10 13.50 5.68
C THR A 251 11.51 14.75 6.32
N GLU A 252 12.26 15.50 7.15
CA GLU A 252 11.76 16.71 7.79
C GLU A 252 11.68 17.90 6.83
N ASP A 253 12.69 18.08 5.99
CA ASP A 253 12.67 19.02 4.86
C ASP A 253 11.50 18.69 3.92
N MET A 254 11.22 17.39 3.72
CA MET A 254 10.08 16.97 2.91
C MET A 254 8.74 17.29 3.58
N ARG A 255 8.60 17.12 4.89
CA ARG A 255 7.40 17.54 5.64
C ARG A 255 7.13 19.03 5.46
N ARG A 256 8.16 19.86 5.66
CA ARG A 256 8.07 21.31 5.46
C ARG A 256 7.67 21.67 4.03
N ARG A 257 8.26 20.99 3.04
CA ARG A 257 7.97 21.22 1.63
C ARG A 257 6.54 20.82 1.25
N LEU A 258 6.05 19.69 1.76
CA LEU A 258 4.66 19.26 1.58
C LEU A 258 3.69 20.30 2.15
N ILE A 259 3.93 20.76 3.38
CA ILE A 259 3.12 21.79 4.04
C ILE A 259 3.07 23.07 3.21
N SER A 260 4.24 23.59 2.84
CA SER A 260 4.37 24.86 2.11
C SER A 260 3.73 24.80 0.72
N PHE A 261 3.95 23.73 -0.05
CA PHE A 261 3.51 23.68 -1.45
C PHE A 261 2.06 23.20 -1.61
N CYS A 262 1.55 22.45 -0.62
CA CYS A 262 0.20 21.92 -0.66
C CYS A 262 -0.82 22.76 0.14
N GLY A 263 -0.45 23.97 0.57
CA GLY A 263 -1.34 24.86 1.31
C GLY A 263 -1.94 24.22 2.56
N ASN A 264 -1.12 23.44 3.29
CA ASN A 264 -1.53 22.67 4.47
C ASN A 264 -2.65 21.61 4.25
N LEU A 265 -2.94 21.23 3.00
CA LEU A 265 -3.97 20.22 2.69
C LEU A 265 -3.47 18.77 2.80
N VAL A 266 -2.16 18.58 3.02
CA VAL A 266 -1.49 17.29 3.12
C VAL A 266 -0.68 17.22 4.41
N GLU A 267 -0.72 16.08 5.08
CA GLU A 267 0.03 15.81 6.30
C GLU A 267 0.75 14.46 6.23
N VAL A 268 1.72 14.27 7.13
CA VAL A 268 2.43 13.00 7.27
C VAL A 268 2.12 12.38 8.62
N ARG A 269 1.24 11.37 8.61
CA ARG A 269 0.76 10.67 9.80
C ARG A 269 1.32 9.25 9.82
N ARG A 270 1.96 8.85 10.94
CA ARG A 270 2.57 7.52 11.11
C ARG A 270 3.52 7.12 9.96
N GLY A 271 4.27 8.09 9.43
CA GLY A 271 5.23 7.88 8.33
C GLY A 271 4.63 7.88 6.93
N THR A 272 3.29 7.96 6.78
CA THR A 272 2.63 7.98 5.47
C THR A 272 2.07 9.37 5.13
N VAL A 273 2.14 9.73 3.86
CA VAL A 273 1.61 10.98 3.31
C VAL A 273 0.13 10.80 2.97
N GLN A 274 -0.72 11.70 3.49
CA GLN A 274 -2.17 11.65 3.29
C GLN A 274 -2.77 13.06 3.26
N PHE A 275 -3.97 13.21 2.71
CA PHE A 275 -4.74 14.44 2.90
C PHE A 275 -5.09 14.63 4.38
N ILE A 276 -5.17 15.89 4.83
CA ILE A 276 -5.61 16.20 6.20
C ILE A 276 -7.01 15.68 6.51
N HIS A 277 -7.84 15.51 5.48
CA HIS A 277 -9.19 14.98 5.58
C HIS A 277 -9.70 14.45 4.22
N THR A 278 -10.64 13.51 4.25
CA THR A 278 -11.24 12.91 3.05
C THR A 278 -11.98 13.95 2.17
N SER A 279 -12.54 15.00 2.76
CA SER A 279 -13.23 16.08 2.01
C SER A 279 -12.30 16.82 1.03
N VAL A 280 -10.99 16.90 1.32
CA VAL A 280 -10.00 17.48 0.39
C VAL A 280 -9.92 16.63 -0.88
N ARG A 281 -9.86 15.30 -0.70
CA ARG A 281 -9.85 14.35 -1.81
C ARG A 281 -11.12 14.50 -2.65
N GLU A 282 -12.28 14.57 -2.01
CA GLU A 282 -13.57 14.73 -2.71
C GLU A 282 -13.61 16.01 -3.52
N TYR A 283 -13.21 17.13 -2.91
CA TYR A 283 -13.11 18.42 -3.60
C TYR A 283 -12.23 18.36 -4.86
N LEU A 284 -11.08 17.68 -4.79
CA LEU A 284 -10.13 17.51 -5.90
C LEU A 284 -10.64 16.58 -7.02
N LEU A 285 -11.51 15.62 -6.68
CA LEU A 285 -12.03 14.61 -7.62
C LEU A 285 -13.36 15.00 -8.27
N GLU A 286 -14.06 15.97 -7.71
CA GLU A 286 -15.30 16.50 -8.28
C GLU A 286 -15.07 17.10 -9.68
N SER A 287 -15.77 16.55 -10.66
CA SER A 287 -15.76 17.00 -12.06
C SER A 287 -16.60 18.27 -12.25
N VAL A 288 -16.04 19.42 -11.86
CA VAL A 288 -16.63 20.73 -12.16
C VAL A 288 -15.73 21.43 -13.17
N HIS A 289 -16.32 21.91 -14.27
CA HIS A 289 -15.59 22.74 -15.23
C HIS A 289 -15.12 24.01 -14.50
N ASP A 290 -13.88 24.42 -14.71
CA ASP A 290 -13.27 25.65 -14.16
C ASP A 290 -12.63 25.57 -12.75
N LYS A 291 -12.34 24.38 -12.21
CA LYS A 291 -11.55 24.25 -10.98
C LYS A 291 -10.05 24.41 -11.22
N HIS A 292 -9.40 25.26 -10.43
CA HIS A 292 -7.95 25.24 -10.25
C HIS A 292 -7.52 23.85 -9.75
N MET A 293 -6.68 23.13 -10.52
CA MET A 293 -6.13 21.81 -10.17
C MET A 293 -7.12 20.65 -10.00
N SER A 294 -8.10 20.52 -10.91
CA SER A 294 -8.91 19.28 -10.99
C SER A 294 -8.04 18.08 -11.33
N LEU A 295 -8.25 16.95 -10.65
CA LEU A 295 -7.54 15.72 -10.93
C LEU A 295 -8.42 14.75 -11.75
N VAL A 296 -8.12 14.62 -13.04
CA VAL A 296 -8.74 13.60 -13.89
C VAL A 296 -8.13 12.24 -13.59
N ARG A 297 -8.98 11.25 -13.27
CA ARG A 297 -8.55 9.90 -12.87
C ARG A 297 -7.66 9.22 -13.91
N GLY A 298 -8.08 9.18 -15.18
CA GLY A 298 -7.32 8.51 -16.24
C GLY A 298 -5.94 9.12 -16.46
N GLU A 299 -5.85 10.46 -16.53
CA GLU A 299 -4.59 11.19 -16.67
C GLU A 299 -3.68 10.99 -15.44
N SER A 300 -4.28 10.98 -14.26
CA SER A 300 -3.55 10.80 -13.01
C SER A 300 -2.95 9.41 -12.87
N LEU A 301 -3.72 8.37 -13.18
CA LEU A 301 -3.22 7.00 -13.21
C LEU A 301 -2.14 6.82 -14.29
N PHE A 302 -2.31 7.48 -15.43
CA PHE A 302 -1.33 7.47 -16.51
C PHE A 302 0.02 8.05 -16.08
N GLU A 303 0.03 9.22 -15.43
CA GLU A 303 1.28 9.84 -14.97
C GLU A 303 1.99 9.00 -13.90
N ILE A 304 1.24 8.45 -12.93
CA ILE A 304 1.80 7.54 -11.93
C ILE A 304 2.46 6.35 -12.61
N ALA A 305 1.77 5.70 -13.55
CA ALA A 305 2.29 4.55 -14.28
C ALA A 305 3.49 4.90 -15.17
N ALA A 306 3.50 6.08 -15.80
CA ALA A 306 4.61 6.54 -16.61
C ALA A 306 5.88 6.72 -15.76
N LEU A 307 5.75 7.36 -14.59
CA LEU A 307 6.87 7.54 -13.68
C LEU A 307 7.35 6.19 -13.13
N CYS A 308 6.45 5.30 -12.71
CA CYS A 308 6.80 3.92 -12.34
C CYS A 308 7.58 3.19 -13.44
N ASN A 309 7.13 3.31 -14.70
CA ASN A 309 7.80 2.69 -15.83
C ASN A 309 9.21 3.23 -16.05
N ASP A 310 9.39 4.54 -15.98
CA ASP A 310 10.72 5.16 -16.13
C ASP A 310 11.63 4.81 -14.96
N TYR A 311 11.08 4.70 -13.76
CA TYR A 311 11.78 4.27 -12.57
C TYR A 311 12.30 2.83 -12.68
N VAL A 312 11.50 1.91 -13.24
CA VAL A 312 11.96 0.53 -13.52
C VAL A 312 13.02 0.51 -14.62
N LYS A 313 12.92 1.33 -15.67
CA LYS A 313 13.98 1.41 -16.69
C LYS A 313 15.31 1.88 -16.10
N CYS A 314 15.28 2.92 -15.27
CA CYS A 314 16.46 3.41 -14.54
C CYS A 314 17.10 2.27 -13.73
N PHE A 315 16.28 1.48 -13.03
CA PHE A 315 16.74 0.28 -12.34
C PHE A 315 17.38 -0.75 -13.28
N GLN A 316 16.77 -1.06 -14.42
CA GLN A 316 17.35 -1.97 -15.41
C GLN A 316 18.67 -1.47 -15.99
N ASP A 317 18.79 -0.17 -16.26
CA ASP A 317 20.03 0.43 -16.77
C ASP A 317 21.15 0.31 -15.73
N MET A 318 20.85 0.52 -14.44
CA MET A 318 21.81 0.29 -13.36
C MET A 318 22.19 -1.19 -13.21
N ILE A 319 21.24 -2.11 -13.38
CA ILE A 319 21.54 -3.56 -13.41
C ILE A 319 22.50 -3.91 -14.58
N ARG A 320 22.24 -3.37 -15.78
CA ARG A 320 23.10 -3.61 -16.94
C ARG A 320 24.52 -3.09 -16.71
N GLN A 321 24.66 -1.91 -16.10
CA GLN A 321 25.97 -1.35 -15.75
C GLN A 321 26.70 -2.22 -14.73
N ILE A 322 26.01 -2.70 -13.70
CA ILE A 322 26.56 -3.65 -12.74
C ILE A 322 27.06 -4.90 -13.47
N SER A 323 26.26 -5.47 -14.37
CA SER A 323 26.59 -6.68 -15.15
C SER A 323 27.82 -6.49 -16.06
N HIS A 324 27.90 -5.39 -16.81
CA HIS A 324 29.06 -5.08 -17.65
C HIS A 324 30.36 -4.82 -16.86
N THR A 325 30.25 -4.32 -15.63
CA THR A 325 31.44 -4.16 -14.78
C THR A 325 32.04 -5.53 -14.43
N PHE A 326 31.19 -6.55 -14.27
CA PHE A 326 31.62 -7.91 -13.95
C PHE A 326 32.25 -8.65 -15.13
N GLU A 327 31.69 -8.54 -16.33
CA GLU A 327 32.29 -9.16 -17.54
C GLU A 327 33.73 -8.68 -17.79
N ASN A 328 34.05 -7.44 -17.36
CA ASN A 328 35.39 -6.88 -17.46
C ASN A 328 36.28 -7.30 -16.27
N GLU A 329 35.73 -7.45 -15.05
CA GLU A 329 36.47 -7.89 -13.85
C GLU A 329 36.82 -9.39 -13.91
N GLU A 330 35.96 -10.26 -14.47
CA GLU A 330 36.22 -11.72 -14.61
C GLU A 330 37.37 -12.06 -15.57
N THR A 331 37.78 -11.14 -16.45
CA THR A 331 39.00 -11.32 -17.25
C THR A 331 40.28 -11.22 -16.42
N THR A 332 40.17 -10.81 -15.15
CA THR A 332 41.27 -10.74 -14.19
C THR A 332 40.83 -11.31 -12.84
N LEU A 333 41.13 -12.60 -12.60
CA LEU A 333 41.10 -13.35 -11.32
C LEU A 333 40.03 -14.45 -11.21
N GLU A 334 40.51 -15.69 -11.07
CA GLU A 334 39.76 -16.95 -10.84
C GLU A 334 39.11 -17.07 -9.44
N GLU A 335 38.83 -15.98 -8.72
CA GLU A 335 38.30 -16.05 -7.34
C GLU A 335 37.18 -15.01 -7.04
N ALA A 336 36.36 -14.64 -8.02
CA ALA A 336 35.15 -13.86 -7.74
C ALA A 336 34.11 -14.73 -7.02
N SER A 337 34.01 -14.60 -5.69
CA SER A 337 33.01 -15.36 -4.94
C SER A 337 31.57 -14.98 -5.39
N PRO A 338 30.64 -15.94 -5.57
CA PRO A 338 29.25 -15.71 -5.99
C PRO A 338 28.40 -14.89 -4.99
N THR A 339 29.02 -14.44 -3.89
CA THR A 339 28.37 -13.66 -2.84
C THR A 339 28.37 -12.14 -3.09
N SER A 340 29.22 -11.67 -3.99
CA SER A 340 29.36 -10.26 -4.40
C SER A 340 28.08 -9.74 -5.04
N ASP A 341 27.50 -10.50 -5.97
CA ASP A 341 26.61 -9.94 -6.98
C ASP A 341 25.24 -9.67 -6.39
N ALA A 342 24.63 -10.69 -5.78
CA ALA A 342 23.36 -10.56 -5.07
C ALA A 342 23.38 -9.43 -4.02
N SER A 343 24.52 -9.19 -3.37
CA SER A 343 24.70 -8.09 -2.41
C SER A 343 24.70 -6.71 -3.09
N ARG A 344 25.30 -6.57 -4.28
CA ARG A 344 25.24 -5.33 -5.09
C ARG A 344 23.80 -5.05 -5.58
N TYR A 345 23.07 -6.08 -6.03
CA TYR A 345 21.65 -5.95 -6.39
C TYR A 345 20.78 -5.50 -5.21
N ALA A 346 20.96 -6.10 -4.03
CA ALA A 346 20.22 -5.70 -2.83
C ALA A 346 20.53 -4.25 -2.43
N CYS A 347 21.79 -3.82 -2.49
CA CYS A 347 22.17 -2.43 -2.23
C CYS A 347 21.49 -1.46 -3.21
N LEU A 348 21.39 -1.82 -4.50
CA LEU A 348 20.69 -1.02 -5.49
C LEU A 348 19.20 -0.88 -5.17
N ILE A 349 18.55 -1.97 -4.79
CA ILE A 349 17.13 -1.99 -4.38
C ILE A 349 16.90 -1.09 -3.17
N ASP A 350 17.78 -1.18 -2.17
CA ASP A 350 17.67 -0.38 -0.94
C ASP A 350 17.82 1.13 -1.23
N GLN A 351 18.58 1.51 -2.27
CA GLN A 351 18.71 2.90 -2.70
C GLN A 351 17.48 3.43 -3.46
N LEU A 352 16.71 2.51 -4.06
CA LEU A 352 15.57 2.80 -4.94
C LEU A 352 14.25 2.41 -4.27
N VAL A 353 13.88 3.19 -3.26
CA VAL A 353 12.77 2.93 -2.33
C VAL A 353 11.43 2.80 -3.06
N LEU A 354 11.24 3.53 -4.16
CA LEU A 354 10.01 3.47 -4.96
C LEU A 354 9.84 2.16 -5.77
N LEU A 355 10.87 1.28 -5.86
CA LEU A 355 10.74 0.01 -6.57
C LEU A 355 9.70 -0.89 -5.91
N ARG A 356 9.70 -1.01 -4.59
CA ARG A 356 8.74 -1.85 -3.87
C ARG A 356 7.31 -1.37 -4.07
N PHE A 357 7.10 -0.05 -4.12
CA PHE A 357 5.82 0.51 -4.53
C PHE A 357 5.47 0.10 -5.95
N THR A 358 6.38 0.34 -6.90
CA THR A 358 6.17 0.10 -8.33
C THR A 358 5.85 -1.37 -8.65
N PHE A 359 6.58 -2.30 -8.04
CA PHE A 359 6.37 -3.75 -8.18
C PHE A 359 5.20 -4.28 -7.33
N GLY A 360 4.92 -3.63 -6.20
CA GLY A 360 3.82 -3.98 -5.30
C GLY A 360 2.48 -3.35 -5.67
N CYS A 361 2.43 -2.50 -6.70
CA CYS A 361 1.19 -2.00 -7.29
C CYS A 361 0.31 -3.20 -7.64
N GLU A 362 -0.72 -3.44 -6.82
CA GLU A 362 -1.52 -4.66 -6.87
C GLU A 362 -2.00 -4.97 -8.30
N LYS A 363 -2.27 -6.25 -8.55
CA LYS A 363 -2.94 -6.70 -9.78
C LYS A 363 -4.14 -5.82 -10.11
N GLU A 364 -4.87 -5.31 -9.13
CA GLU A 364 -6.02 -4.42 -9.33
C GLU A 364 -5.65 -2.99 -9.79
N PHE A 365 -4.55 -2.41 -9.31
CA PHE A 365 -4.02 -1.17 -9.87
C PHE A 365 -3.63 -1.40 -11.33
N LEU A 366 -2.87 -2.47 -11.60
CA LEU A 366 -2.49 -2.83 -12.97
C LEU A 366 -3.69 -3.18 -13.86
N LEU A 367 -4.76 -3.79 -13.35
CA LEU A 367 -5.99 -4.11 -14.09
C LEU A 367 -6.82 -2.85 -14.38
N THR A 368 -6.96 -1.97 -13.38
CA THR A 368 -7.61 -0.66 -13.54
C THR A 368 -6.85 0.18 -14.54
N LEU A 369 -5.53 0.17 -14.42
CA LEU A 369 -4.59 0.80 -15.34
C LEU A 369 -4.68 0.16 -16.72
N ASP A 370 -4.89 -1.15 -16.83
CA ASP A 370 -5.01 -1.83 -18.12
C ASP A 370 -6.29 -1.42 -18.86
N HIS A 371 -7.42 -1.25 -18.17
CA HIS A 371 -8.65 -0.75 -18.79
C HIS A 371 -8.48 0.68 -19.32
N GLU A 372 -7.92 1.58 -18.50
CA GLU A 372 -7.73 2.99 -18.84
C GLU A 372 -6.60 3.21 -19.87
N LEU A 373 -5.50 2.45 -19.78
CA LEU A 373 -4.30 2.61 -20.61
C LEU A 373 -4.26 1.74 -21.87
N ARG A 374 -5.14 0.73 -22.03
CA ARG A 374 -5.24 -0.06 -23.28
C ARG A 374 -5.50 0.83 -24.49
N THR A 375 -6.26 1.90 -24.32
CA THR A 375 -6.50 2.91 -25.36
C THR A 375 -5.22 3.59 -25.87
N ARG A 376 -4.11 3.51 -25.11
CA ARG A 376 -2.84 4.19 -25.41
C ARG A 376 -1.62 3.24 -25.48
N GLY A 377 -1.80 1.92 -25.40
CA GLY A 377 -0.73 0.91 -25.53
C GLY A 377 0.35 0.89 -24.43
N ARG A 378 0.26 1.72 -23.38
CA ARG A 378 1.33 1.89 -22.38
C ARG A 378 1.31 0.89 -21.22
N GLY A 379 0.14 0.35 -20.87
CA GLY A 379 0.02 -0.66 -19.80
C GLY A 379 0.78 -1.95 -20.12
N GLN A 380 0.82 -2.34 -21.40
CA GLN A 380 1.63 -3.48 -21.87
C GLN A 380 3.13 -3.19 -21.73
N ARG A 381 3.56 -1.96 -22.05
CA ARG A 381 4.96 -1.53 -21.93
C ARG A 381 5.46 -1.61 -20.49
N LEU A 382 4.70 -1.06 -19.53
CA LEU A 382 5.05 -1.16 -18.11
C LEU A 382 5.16 -2.62 -17.65
N ARG A 383 4.18 -3.47 -18.01
CA ARG A 383 4.21 -4.90 -17.69
C ARG A 383 5.44 -5.61 -18.26
N TYR A 384 5.75 -5.35 -19.53
CA TYR A 384 6.95 -5.89 -20.18
C TYR A 384 8.23 -5.43 -19.49
N THR A 385 8.35 -4.13 -19.19
CA THR A 385 9.52 -3.55 -18.51
C THR A 385 9.69 -4.14 -17.10
N MET A 386 8.62 -4.28 -16.33
CA MET A 386 8.65 -4.95 -15.02
C MET A 386 9.09 -6.41 -15.14
N SER A 387 8.51 -7.17 -16.06
CA SER A 387 8.88 -8.57 -16.29
C SER A 387 10.34 -8.71 -16.68
N SER A 388 10.82 -7.84 -17.59
CA SER A 388 12.20 -7.82 -18.05
C SER A 388 13.17 -7.50 -16.89
N ALA A 389 12.84 -6.55 -16.02
CA ALA A 389 13.67 -6.22 -14.86
C ALA A 389 13.81 -7.40 -13.90
N CYS A 390 12.76 -8.21 -13.77
CA CYS A 390 12.76 -9.38 -12.90
C CYS A 390 13.54 -10.54 -13.48
N THR A 391 13.49 -10.71 -14.80
CA THR A 391 14.36 -11.64 -15.51
C THR A 391 15.83 -11.31 -15.26
N SER A 392 16.21 -10.03 -15.29
CA SER A 392 17.59 -9.60 -15.01
C SER A 392 18.06 -9.84 -13.57
N MET A 393 17.14 -10.04 -12.61
CA MET A 393 17.48 -10.34 -11.21
C MET A 393 17.51 -11.83 -10.89
N ARG A 394 17.14 -12.72 -11.82
CA ARG A 394 17.05 -14.16 -11.54
C ARG A 394 18.35 -14.78 -11.04
N PRO A 395 19.54 -14.47 -11.61
CA PRO A 395 20.80 -15.02 -11.11
C PRO A 395 21.03 -14.69 -9.63
N ALA A 396 20.81 -13.44 -9.23
CA ALA A 396 20.97 -13.00 -7.84
C ALA A 396 20.01 -13.72 -6.87
N LEU A 397 18.78 -14.02 -7.30
CA LEU A 397 17.83 -14.80 -6.50
C LEU A 397 18.31 -16.25 -6.32
N ILE A 398 18.78 -16.88 -7.40
CA ILE A 398 19.34 -18.24 -7.38
C ILE A 398 20.57 -18.29 -6.47
N ASP A 399 21.47 -17.31 -6.55
CA ASP A 399 22.68 -17.27 -5.72
C ASP A 399 22.39 -17.05 -4.24
N ALA A 400 21.46 -16.15 -3.91
CA ALA A 400 21.02 -15.95 -2.53
C ALA A 400 20.41 -17.23 -1.96
N ILE A 401 19.68 -17.97 -2.78
CA ILE A 401 19.09 -19.26 -2.44
C ILE A 401 20.17 -20.32 -2.22
N LEU A 402 21.06 -20.55 -3.19
CA LEU A 402 22.10 -21.58 -3.10
C LEU A 402 23.10 -21.30 -1.98
N GLY A 403 23.32 -20.03 -1.64
CA GLY A 403 24.17 -19.61 -0.53
C GLY A 403 23.48 -19.57 0.84
N GLY A 404 22.22 -19.97 0.95
CA GLY A 404 21.48 -19.97 2.24
C GLY A 404 21.25 -18.58 2.84
N LYS A 405 21.25 -17.52 2.03
CA LYS A 405 21.24 -16.13 2.50
C LYS A 405 19.81 -15.59 2.64
N VAL A 406 19.09 -16.06 3.65
CA VAL A 406 17.67 -15.70 3.92
C VAL A 406 17.43 -14.18 3.90
N GLY A 407 18.24 -13.40 4.64
CA GLY A 407 18.08 -11.94 4.71
C GLY A 407 18.46 -11.19 3.42
N LEU A 408 19.26 -11.80 2.55
CA LEU A 408 19.53 -11.25 1.22
C LEU A 408 18.38 -11.54 0.26
N LEU A 409 17.87 -12.78 0.31
CA LEU A 409 16.72 -13.22 -0.47
C LEU A 409 15.46 -12.40 -0.18
N ASP A 410 15.17 -12.12 1.11
CA ASP A 410 14.03 -11.26 1.51
C ASP A 410 14.12 -9.86 0.91
N ARG A 411 15.34 -9.34 0.71
CA ARG A 411 15.55 -8.04 0.08
C ARG A 411 15.36 -8.07 -1.43
N LEU A 412 15.83 -9.13 -2.09
CA LEU A 412 15.73 -9.29 -3.55
C LEU A 412 14.31 -9.59 -4.04
N ILE A 413 13.47 -10.20 -3.19
CA ILE A 413 12.05 -10.41 -3.48
C ILE A 413 11.30 -9.08 -3.32
N LEU A 414 10.88 -8.51 -4.45
CA LEU A 414 10.10 -7.27 -4.50
C LEU A 414 8.60 -7.56 -4.59
N TYR A 415 8.20 -8.64 -5.28
CA TYR A 415 6.80 -9.04 -5.44
C TYR A 415 6.62 -10.54 -5.76
N PRO A 416 5.41 -11.10 -5.58
CA PRO A 416 5.17 -12.54 -5.68
C PRO A 416 5.44 -13.19 -7.05
N ASP A 417 5.25 -12.49 -8.18
CA ASP A 417 5.44 -13.13 -9.49
C ASP A 417 6.92 -13.34 -9.85
N GLN A 418 7.85 -12.72 -9.09
CA GLN A 418 9.26 -13.13 -9.18
C GLN A 418 9.43 -14.57 -8.67
N ILE A 419 8.61 -15.05 -7.75
CA ILE A 419 8.79 -16.38 -7.15
C ILE A 419 8.03 -17.45 -7.93
N ASN A 420 6.84 -17.09 -8.42
CA ASN A 420 5.93 -17.99 -9.13
C ASN A 420 6.19 -17.97 -10.65
N VAL A 421 7.44 -18.24 -11.03
CA VAL A 421 7.92 -18.30 -12.40
C VAL A 421 8.96 -19.41 -12.52
N LEU A 422 9.11 -19.94 -13.73
CA LEU A 422 10.10 -20.96 -14.02
C LEU A 422 11.49 -20.33 -14.24
N TYR A 423 12.46 -20.89 -13.53
CA TYR A 423 13.87 -20.56 -13.58
C TYR A 423 14.62 -21.70 -14.25
N GLU A 424 15.62 -21.36 -15.05
CA GLU A 424 16.64 -22.31 -15.46
C GLU A 424 17.40 -22.77 -14.22
N VAL A 425 17.57 -24.09 -14.09
CA VAL A 425 18.19 -24.69 -12.92
C VAL A 425 19.69 -24.84 -13.15
N PRO A 426 20.56 -24.29 -12.29
CA PRO A 426 22.00 -24.43 -12.46
C PRO A 426 22.46 -25.86 -12.16
N PHE A 427 23.13 -26.47 -13.13
CA PHE A 427 23.61 -27.86 -13.04
C PHE A 427 24.94 -28.00 -12.28
N ASP A 428 25.69 -26.93 -11.99
CA ASP A 428 27.12 -27.07 -11.62
C ASP A 428 27.46 -27.01 -10.11
N LYS A 429 26.48 -26.92 -9.20
CA LYS A 429 26.76 -27.07 -7.76
C LYS A 429 26.53 -28.53 -7.36
N ASP A 430 27.61 -29.24 -7.02
CA ASP A 430 27.84 -30.69 -6.75
C ASP A 430 26.71 -31.56 -6.13
N GLY A 431 25.60 -30.99 -5.68
CA GLY A 431 24.42 -31.67 -5.14
C GLY A 431 23.19 -31.70 -6.06
N PHE A 432 22.99 -30.73 -6.95
CA PHE A 432 21.70 -30.55 -7.65
C PHE A 432 21.42 -31.62 -8.73
N ASN A 433 22.47 -32.13 -9.37
CA ASN A 433 22.38 -32.99 -10.55
C ASN A 433 21.97 -34.44 -10.29
N ARG A 434 22.38 -35.03 -9.14
CA ARG A 434 22.29 -36.48 -8.93
C ARG A 434 20.84 -36.99 -8.96
N THR A 435 19.91 -36.19 -8.48
CA THR A 435 18.49 -36.56 -8.39
C THR A 435 17.73 -36.22 -9.67
N LEU A 436 18.14 -35.18 -10.40
CA LEU A 436 17.41 -34.70 -11.58
C LEU A 436 17.59 -35.60 -12.81
N MET A 437 18.79 -36.15 -13.00
CA MET A 437 19.13 -37.03 -14.12
C MET A 437 18.49 -38.44 -14.02
N ALA A 438 17.91 -38.79 -12.87
CA ALA A 438 17.25 -40.07 -12.66
C ALA A 438 15.83 -40.13 -13.30
N SER A 439 15.26 -39.00 -13.73
CA SER A 439 14.08 -39.01 -14.59
C SER A 439 14.53 -39.07 -16.04
N GLU A 440 14.29 -40.20 -16.70
CA GLU A 440 14.66 -40.48 -18.08
C GLU A 440 14.27 -39.31 -19.03
N GLY A 441 15.26 -38.68 -19.66
CA GLY A 441 15.05 -37.76 -20.79
C GLY A 441 15.28 -36.26 -20.55
N ALA A 442 15.68 -35.81 -19.34
CA ALA A 442 16.03 -34.40 -19.13
C ALA A 442 17.41 -34.07 -19.73
N SER A 443 17.46 -33.15 -20.70
CA SER A 443 18.73 -32.59 -21.20
C SER A 443 19.31 -31.59 -20.17
N LYS A 444 20.63 -31.38 -20.20
CA LYS A 444 21.33 -30.39 -19.34
C LYS A 444 20.86 -28.95 -19.61
N ASP A 445 20.18 -28.68 -20.71
CA ASP A 445 19.90 -27.32 -21.14
C ASP A 445 18.41 -26.94 -21.01
N ASP A 446 17.53 -27.88 -20.62
CA ASP A 446 16.08 -27.68 -20.70
C ASP A 446 15.32 -27.66 -19.37
N TYR A 447 15.96 -27.93 -18.21
CA TYR A 447 15.20 -28.03 -16.96
C TYR A 447 14.84 -26.67 -16.35
N HIS A 448 13.53 -26.45 -16.23
CA HIS A 448 12.92 -25.23 -15.74
C HIS A 448 12.03 -25.50 -14.54
N ALA A 449 12.35 -24.90 -13.39
CA ALA A 449 11.67 -25.15 -12.13
C ALA A 449 11.44 -23.87 -11.32
N THR A 450 10.50 -23.87 -10.37
CA THR A 450 10.32 -22.73 -9.46
C THR A 450 11.31 -22.76 -8.30
N LEU A 451 11.44 -21.64 -7.58
CA LEU A 451 12.29 -21.56 -6.39
C LEU A 451 11.92 -22.59 -5.32
N LEU A 452 10.63 -22.96 -5.19
CA LEU A 452 10.19 -24.04 -4.28
C LEU A 452 10.62 -25.43 -4.74
N HIS A 453 10.64 -25.71 -6.04
CA HIS A 453 11.21 -26.97 -6.55
C HIS A 453 12.70 -27.03 -6.22
N MET A 454 13.41 -25.90 -6.36
CA MET A 454 14.82 -25.86 -6.02
C MET A 454 15.07 -26.17 -4.54
N MET A 455 14.23 -25.63 -3.65
CA MET A 455 14.27 -25.96 -2.21
C MET A 455 14.02 -27.41 -1.91
N ALA A 456 13.13 -28.08 -2.65
CA ALA A 456 12.87 -29.50 -2.45
C ALA A 456 14.09 -30.41 -2.71
N PHE A 457 15.14 -29.92 -3.37
CA PHE A 457 16.38 -30.66 -3.60
C PHE A 457 17.51 -30.32 -2.63
N LEU A 458 17.42 -29.22 -1.90
CA LEU A 458 18.48 -28.81 -1.00
C LEU A 458 18.32 -29.51 0.35
N ASP A 459 19.22 -30.45 0.64
CA ASP A 459 19.31 -31.11 1.93
C ASP A 459 20.20 -30.30 2.90
N THR A 460 19.75 -29.08 3.21
CA THR A 460 20.50 -28.15 4.07
C THR A 460 19.65 -27.66 5.23
N THR A 461 20.30 -27.32 6.35
CA THR A 461 19.63 -26.87 7.58
C THR A 461 18.88 -25.56 7.40
N TRP A 462 19.33 -24.67 6.51
CA TRP A 462 18.71 -23.37 6.22
C TRP A 462 17.58 -23.44 5.18
N ALA A 463 17.34 -24.59 4.55
CA ALA A 463 16.30 -24.74 3.52
C ALA A 463 14.90 -24.40 4.06
N LEU A 464 14.63 -24.63 5.36
CA LEU A 464 13.37 -24.22 5.99
C LEU A 464 13.17 -22.73 6.05
N ASP A 465 14.20 -21.99 6.47
CA ASP A 465 14.07 -20.55 6.65
C ASP A 465 13.78 -19.88 5.30
N ILE A 466 14.41 -20.38 4.24
CA ILE A 466 14.11 -19.95 2.86
C ILE A 466 12.73 -20.41 2.42
N PHE A 467 12.31 -21.64 2.73
CA PHE A 467 10.98 -22.14 2.40
C PHE A 467 9.87 -21.31 3.04
N ASP A 468 9.96 -21.05 4.35
CA ASP A 468 9.03 -20.21 5.10
C ASP A 468 9.01 -18.79 4.55
N LEU A 469 10.17 -18.25 4.17
CA LEU A 469 10.29 -16.95 3.54
C LEU A 469 9.58 -16.91 2.17
N LEU A 470 9.85 -17.87 1.28
CA LEU A 470 9.20 -17.97 -0.03
C LEU A 470 7.68 -18.12 0.14
N HIS A 471 7.24 -18.93 1.11
CA HIS A 471 5.83 -19.09 1.42
C HIS A 471 5.18 -17.79 1.90
N LYS A 472 5.85 -17.06 2.81
CA LYS A 472 5.43 -15.73 3.30
C LYS A 472 5.26 -14.72 2.17
N HIS A 473 6.09 -14.81 1.12
CA HIS A 473 6.02 -13.99 -0.09
C HIS A 473 5.05 -14.52 -1.15
N GLY A 474 4.34 -15.61 -0.87
CA GLY A 474 3.25 -16.10 -1.72
C GLY A 474 3.67 -17.14 -2.75
N ALA A 475 4.79 -17.83 -2.54
CA ALA A 475 5.17 -18.98 -3.37
C ALA A 475 4.06 -20.04 -3.39
N SER A 476 3.71 -20.50 -4.58
CA SER A 476 2.65 -21.47 -4.79
C SER A 476 3.22 -22.89 -4.73
N PRO A 477 2.82 -23.71 -3.73
CA PRO A 477 3.23 -25.12 -3.65
C PRO A 477 2.57 -25.99 -4.74
N ASN A 478 1.63 -25.43 -5.50
CA ASN A 478 0.93 -26.11 -6.60
C ASN A 478 1.44 -25.66 -7.97
N PHE A 479 2.45 -24.78 -8.03
CA PHE A 479 3.02 -24.37 -9.31
C PHE A 479 3.68 -25.58 -9.98
N GLN A 480 3.41 -25.80 -11.26
CA GLN A 480 3.94 -26.94 -11.99
C GLN A 480 5.24 -26.57 -12.72
N ASP A 481 6.24 -27.44 -12.67
CA ASP A 481 7.45 -27.35 -13.50
C ASP A 481 7.16 -27.75 -14.97
N HIS A 482 8.21 -27.78 -15.80
CA HIS A 482 8.08 -28.14 -17.22
C HIS A 482 7.54 -29.57 -17.44
N PHE A 483 7.65 -30.46 -16.44
CA PHE A 483 7.12 -31.82 -16.47
C PHE A 483 5.73 -31.95 -15.84
N GLY A 484 5.09 -30.83 -15.46
CA GLY A 484 3.81 -30.86 -14.78
C GLY A 484 3.90 -31.24 -13.30
N GLN A 485 5.10 -31.41 -12.75
CA GLN A 485 5.33 -31.79 -11.36
C GLN A 485 5.23 -30.56 -10.45
N THR A 486 4.76 -30.74 -9.23
CA THR A 486 4.74 -29.68 -8.21
C THR A 486 5.94 -29.83 -7.27
N PRO A 487 6.30 -28.81 -6.48
CA PRO A 487 7.37 -28.93 -5.48
C PRO A 487 7.20 -30.11 -4.52
N LEU A 488 5.96 -30.51 -4.25
CA LEU A 488 5.66 -31.68 -3.43
C LEU A 488 6.07 -32.99 -4.12
N HIS A 489 5.81 -33.15 -5.43
CA HIS A 489 6.26 -34.32 -6.19
C HIS A 489 7.79 -34.42 -6.14
N THR A 490 8.46 -33.28 -6.28
CA THR A 490 9.92 -33.17 -6.17
C THR A 490 10.43 -33.56 -4.79
N ALA A 491 9.81 -33.07 -3.72
CA ALA A 491 10.21 -33.38 -2.35
C ALA A 491 10.06 -34.87 -2.02
N VAL A 492 8.98 -35.51 -2.47
CA VAL A 492 8.79 -36.97 -2.34
C VAL A 492 9.92 -37.73 -3.04
N ARG A 493 10.23 -37.34 -4.27
CA ARG A 493 11.24 -38.01 -5.09
C ARG A 493 12.66 -37.83 -4.56
N ALA A 494 12.96 -36.65 -4.03
CA ALA A 494 14.25 -36.35 -3.43
C ALA A 494 14.43 -36.97 -2.03
N GLY A 495 13.40 -37.60 -1.46
CA GLY A 495 13.43 -38.05 -0.06
C GLY A 495 13.58 -36.89 0.93
N ALA A 496 13.25 -35.67 0.50
CA ALA A 496 13.51 -34.47 1.27
C ALA A 496 12.57 -34.40 2.48
N TRP A 497 13.16 -34.16 3.65
CA TRP A 497 12.45 -33.98 4.91
C TRP A 497 11.39 -32.86 4.87
N MET A 498 11.56 -31.89 3.96
CA MET A 498 10.64 -30.78 3.69
C MET A 498 9.28 -31.23 3.11
N TYR A 499 9.13 -32.51 2.73
CA TYR A 499 7.86 -33.13 2.38
C TYR A 499 6.75 -32.86 3.41
N THR A 500 7.07 -33.00 4.71
CA THR A 500 6.09 -32.81 5.79
C THR A 500 5.53 -31.39 5.83
N GLN A 501 6.38 -30.39 5.62
CA GLN A 501 5.97 -28.98 5.60
C GLN A 501 5.19 -28.60 4.35
N LEU A 502 5.62 -29.10 3.17
CA LEU A 502 4.86 -28.92 1.93
C LEU A 502 3.47 -29.55 2.03
N CYS A 503 3.36 -30.75 2.63
CA CYS A 503 2.07 -31.37 2.92
C CYS A 503 1.19 -30.50 3.81
N ASP A 504 1.72 -30.00 4.93
CA ASP A 504 0.95 -29.14 5.85
C ASP A 504 0.43 -27.87 5.18
N ILE A 505 1.22 -27.22 4.33
CA ILE A 505 0.83 -26.00 3.63
C ILE A 505 -0.23 -26.28 2.56
N VAL A 506 -0.05 -27.33 1.76
CA VAL A 506 -1.04 -27.75 0.77
C VAL A 506 -2.36 -28.08 1.48
N HIS A 507 -2.33 -28.83 2.58
CA HIS A 507 -3.50 -29.22 3.37
C HIS A 507 -4.21 -28.03 4.06
N ARG A 508 -3.48 -27.00 4.51
CA ARG A 508 -4.10 -25.78 5.06
C ARG A 508 -4.87 -24.98 4.00
N ARG A 509 -4.52 -25.11 2.72
CA ARG A 509 -5.23 -24.47 1.59
C ARG A 509 -6.27 -25.39 0.92
N SER A 510 -6.18 -26.70 1.12
CA SER A 510 -7.14 -27.68 0.58
C SER A 510 -7.69 -28.60 1.67
N LEU A 511 -8.93 -28.36 2.12
CA LEU A 511 -9.77 -29.41 2.71
C LEU A 511 -10.70 -29.95 1.60
N PRO A 512 -10.85 -31.29 1.44
CA PRO A 512 -11.46 -32.15 2.45
C PRO A 512 -10.69 -33.45 2.82
N THR A 513 -10.99 -33.89 4.05
CA THR A 513 -10.23 -34.77 4.96
C THR A 513 -10.53 -36.27 4.87
N VAL A 514 -10.44 -36.94 3.71
CA VAL A 514 -10.91 -38.35 3.63
C VAL A 514 -9.90 -39.40 3.15
N LYS A 515 -8.70 -39.05 2.67
CA LYS A 515 -7.79 -40.08 2.07
C LYS A 515 -6.39 -40.26 2.68
N MET A 516 -6.08 -39.63 3.82
CA MET A 516 -4.76 -39.80 4.45
C MET A 516 -4.57 -41.14 5.18
N GLY A 517 -5.63 -41.75 5.72
CA GLY A 517 -5.53 -43.04 6.41
C GLY A 517 -5.05 -44.19 5.53
N LEU A 518 -5.25 -44.09 4.22
CA LEU A 518 -4.89 -45.13 3.24
C LEU A 518 -3.48 -44.97 2.64
N LEU A 519 -2.90 -43.76 2.65
CA LEU A 519 -1.56 -43.52 2.10
C LEU A 519 -0.45 -43.79 3.14
N ILE A 520 -0.71 -43.48 4.41
CA ILE A 520 0.23 -43.74 5.53
C ILE A 520 0.48 -45.25 5.69
N HIS A 521 -0.50 -46.09 5.36
CA HIS A 521 -0.33 -47.55 5.42
C HIS A 521 0.47 -48.12 4.24
N LYS A 522 0.44 -47.47 3.06
CA LYS A 522 1.14 -47.94 1.85
C LYS A 522 2.60 -47.48 1.73
N LEU A 523 3.01 -46.44 2.47
CA LEU A 523 4.39 -45.96 2.48
C LEU A 523 5.24 -46.55 3.63
N ARG A 524 4.61 -47.33 4.52
CA ARG A 524 5.29 -48.09 5.60
C ARG A 524 5.44 -49.58 5.31
N SER A 525 4.96 -50.06 4.16
CA SER A 525 5.18 -51.39 3.59
C SER A 525 6.01 -51.27 2.33
#